data_AF-A0A672IGA0-F1
#
_entry.id   AF-A0A672IGA0-F1
#
_cell.length_a   1.000
_cell.length_b   1.000
_cell.length_c   1.000
_cell.angle_alpha   90.00
_cell.angle_beta   90.00
_cell.angle_gamma   90.00
#
_symmetry.space_group_name_H-M   'P 1'
#
loop_
_entity.id
_entity.type
_entity.pdbx_description
1 polymer ?
#
loop_
_entity_poly.entity_id
_entity_poly.type
_entity_poly.pdbx_seq_one_letter_code
_entity_poly.pdbx_strand_id
1 'polypeptide(L)'
;IDPSSWSGSESPAEDMERMSDSADKPVDNDAEGVWSPDIEQSFQEALAIYPPCGRRKIILSDEGKMYGRNELIARYIKLRTGKTRTRKQVSSHIQVLARRKSREFHSKLKDQAVKDKALQSMASMSSAQIVSATAIHNKLGLPGIPRPAFPGAGVRASVIVTIIVISFSSIKPFTQQPYPIQPAVTTAISSYEPAAAPAPTAPAWQGRSIGTSKLRLVEFSAFLEQQRDQDSYNKHLFVHIGQTNHSYSDALLESVDIRQIYDKFPEKKGGLKELYGKGPQNSFFLIKFWADLNCNIQDDTGSFYGVTSQYESSENMTITCSTKVCSFGKQVVEKVETEYARFENGRFVYRISRSPMCEYMINFIHKLKHLPEKYMMNSVLENFTILLVVTNRDTQETLLCMACVFEVSNSEHGAQHHIYRLVKE
;
A
#
# COMPACT_ATOMS: atom_id res chain seq x y z
N ILE A 1 78.77 -66.87 -29.96
CA ILE A 1 79.06 -66.85 -31.40
C ILE A 1 77.72 -66.99 -32.08
N ASP A 2 77.20 -65.90 -32.62
CA ASP A 2 76.09 -65.91 -33.57
C ASP A 2 76.53 -66.54 -34.90
N PRO A 3 75.58 -66.92 -35.75
CA PRO A 3 75.45 -66.08 -36.94
C PRO A 3 74.01 -65.70 -37.30
N SER A 4 73.91 -64.47 -37.80
CA SER A 4 72.79 -63.88 -38.54
C SER A 4 72.43 -64.61 -39.83
N SER A 5 71.16 -64.55 -40.27
CA SER A 5 70.78 -63.81 -41.49
C SER A 5 69.25 -63.78 -41.73
N TRP A 6 68.76 -62.74 -42.41
CA TRP A 6 67.41 -62.64 -43.00
C TRP A 6 67.41 -63.02 -44.50
N SER A 7 66.27 -63.45 -45.02
CA SER A 7 65.75 -63.15 -46.39
C SER A 7 64.35 -63.76 -46.61
N GLY A 8 63.49 -63.12 -47.42
CA GLY A 8 62.20 -63.67 -47.88
C GLY A 8 61.09 -62.62 -47.95
N SER A 9 60.47 -62.42 -49.14
CA SER A 9 59.59 -61.28 -49.45
C SER A 9 58.29 -61.66 -50.17
N GLU A 10 57.30 -60.76 -50.09
CA GLU A 10 56.21 -60.46 -51.06
C GLU A 10 55.16 -61.54 -51.46
N SER A 11 53.88 -61.20 -51.24
CA SER A 11 52.80 -61.24 -52.25
C SER A 11 51.52 -60.49 -51.74
N PRO A 12 50.57 -60.05 -52.61
CA PRO A 12 49.63 -58.95 -52.31
C PRO A 12 48.11 -59.31 -52.28
N ALA A 13 47.26 -58.27 -52.28
CA ALA A 13 45.79 -58.22 -52.26
C ALA A 13 45.08 -58.84 -53.52
N GLU A 14 43.75 -58.86 -53.75
CA GLU A 14 42.51 -58.16 -53.28
C GLU A 14 41.29 -59.07 -53.74
N ASP A 15 39.99 -58.99 -53.39
CA ASP A 15 39.13 -58.20 -52.47
C ASP A 15 37.71 -58.88 -52.30
N MET A 16 36.84 -58.27 -51.47
CA MET A 16 35.37 -58.06 -51.65
C MET A 16 34.26 -59.00 -51.09
N GLU A 17 33.24 -58.32 -50.53
CA GLU A 17 31.79 -58.64 -50.37
C GLU A 17 31.23 -59.50 -49.19
N ARG A 18 30.29 -58.85 -48.47
CA ARG A 18 29.13 -59.35 -47.69
C ARG A 18 29.34 -60.28 -46.49
N MET A 19 29.25 -59.66 -45.30
CA MET A 19 28.58 -60.26 -44.15
C MET A 19 27.25 -59.52 -43.91
N SER A 20 26.14 -60.25 -43.76
CA SER A 20 24.85 -59.71 -43.34
C SER A 20 24.44 -60.37 -42.03
N ASP A 21 24.27 -59.60 -40.96
CA ASP A 21 23.65 -60.13 -39.74
C ASP A 21 22.80 -59.09 -38.99
N SER A 22 21.86 -59.67 -38.25
CA SER A 22 20.79 -59.20 -37.38
C SER A 22 20.98 -57.87 -36.64
N ALA A 23 19.87 -57.15 -36.48
CA ALA A 23 19.76 -56.01 -35.59
C ALA A 23 19.29 -56.43 -34.18
N ASP A 24 19.98 -55.95 -33.13
CA ASP A 24 19.33 -55.62 -31.85
C ASP A 24 20.18 -54.65 -30.99
N LYS A 25 19.57 -53.54 -30.54
CA LYS A 25 20.04 -52.56 -29.51
C LYS A 25 21.36 -51.78 -29.74
N PRO A 26 21.55 -50.63 -29.04
CA PRO A 26 20.55 -49.61 -28.71
C PRO A 26 21.01 -48.15 -28.97
N VAL A 27 20.01 -47.26 -29.01
CA VAL A 27 20.00 -45.78 -28.99
C VAL A 27 21.27 -45.07 -28.46
N ASP A 28 21.65 -43.98 -29.14
CA ASP A 28 22.70 -43.02 -28.76
C ASP A 28 22.67 -42.62 -27.27
N ASN A 29 23.85 -42.59 -26.65
CA ASN A 29 24.03 -42.12 -25.28
C ASN A 29 25.31 -41.27 -25.13
N ASP A 30 25.36 -40.16 -25.85
CA ASP A 30 26.41 -39.11 -25.80
C ASP A 30 26.51 -38.37 -24.43
N ALA A 31 26.03 -38.97 -23.35
CA ALA A 31 25.82 -38.35 -22.04
C ALA A 31 26.75 -38.81 -20.90
N GLU A 32 27.72 -39.71 -21.14
CA GLU A 32 28.84 -39.97 -20.19
C GLU A 32 29.87 -38.82 -20.22
N GLY A 33 29.40 -37.61 -19.91
CA GLY A 33 30.24 -36.46 -19.65
C GLY A 33 31.18 -36.70 -18.45
N VAL A 34 32.22 -35.87 -18.33
CA VAL A 34 33.25 -36.02 -17.29
C VAL A 34 32.68 -36.04 -15.85
N TRP A 35 31.48 -35.50 -15.63
CA TRP A 35 30.77 -35.52 -14.34
C TRP A 35 29.41 -36.21 -14.48
N SER A 36 29.44 -37.55 -14.64
CA SER A 36 28.26 -38.41 -14.56
C SER A 36 27.68 -38.41 -13.12
N PRO A 37 26.38 -38.73 -12.90
CA PRO A 37 25.71 -38.51 -11.61
C PRO A 37 26.34 -39.26 -10.42
N ASP A 38 26.84 -40.47 -10.65
CA ASP A 38 27.61 -41.30 -9.70
C ASP A 38 28.91 -40.61 -9.23
N ILE A 39 29.59 -39.95 -10.16
CA ILE A 39 30.81 -39.18 -9.90
C ILE A 39 30.49 -37.86 -9.20
N GLU A 40 29.42 -37.17 -9.61
CA GLU A 40 28.99 -35.93 -8.97
C GLU A 40 28.59 -36.16 -7.51
N GLN A 41 27.80 -37.20 -7.22
CA GLN A 41 27.48 -37.59 -5.85
C GLN A 41 28.75 -37.87 -5.03
N SER A 42 29.64 -38.71 -5.54
CA SER A 42 30.90 -39.05 -4.87
C SER A 42 31.83 -37.84 -4.68
N PHE A 43 31.74 -36.84 -5.56
CA PHE A 43 32.44 -35.57 -5.45
C PHE A 43 31.85 -34.66 -4.36
N GLN A 44 30.51 -34.54 -4.26
CA GLN A 44 29.86 -33.76 -3.21
C GLN A 44 30.11 -34.36 -1.81
N GLU A 45 30.04 -35.68 -1.68
CA GLU A 45 30.44 -36.38 -0.44
C GLU A 45 31.91 -36.10 -0.08
N ALA A 46 32.82 -36.16 -1.05
CA ALA A 46 34.23 -35.83 -0.84
C ALA A 46 34.47 -34.35 -0.50
N LEU A 47 33.63 -33.42 -0.96
CA LEU A 47 33.71 -32.00 -0.56
C LEU A 47 33.35 -31.80 0.92
N ALA A 48 32.44 -32.62 1.47
CA ALA A 48 32.08 -32.61 2.88
C ALA A 48 33.14 -33.29 3.77
N ILE A 49 33.67 -34.44 3.34
CA ILE A 49 34.74 -35.18 4.05
C ILE A 49 36.06 -34.40 4.06
N TYR A 50 36.34 -33.62 3.01
CA TYR A 50 37.52 -32.76 2.91
C TYR A 50 37.11 -31.28 2.76
N PRO A 51 36.80 -30.55 3.85
CA PRO A 51 36.49 -29.12 3.80
C PRO A 51 37.63 -28.26 3.19
N PRO A 52 37.37 -26.97 2.83
CA PRO A 52 38.39 -26.08 2.30
C PRO A 52 39.39 -25.59 3.37
N CYS A 53 40.31 -26.46 3.78
CA CYS A 53 41.40 -26.13 4.72
C CYS A 53 42.41 -25.14 4.08
N GLY A 54 42.29 -23.84 4.40
CA GLY A 54 42.95 -22.73 3.72
C GLY A 54 44.44 -22.87 3.37
N ARG A 55 45.36 -22.58 4.33
CA ARG A 55 46.82 -22.66 4.12
C ARG A 55 47.50 -23.66 5.07
N ARG A 56 46.94 -24.87 5.20
CA ARG A 56 47.59 -26.02 5.84
C ARG A 56 47.30 -27.30 5.05
N LYS A 57 48.33 -28.06 4.72
CA LYS A 57 48.19 -29.38 4.06
C LYS A 57 47.86 -30.42 5.13
N ILE A 58 46.91 -31.32 4.84
CA ILE A 58 46.73 -32.54 5.61
C ILE A 58 47.83 -33.52 5.17
N ILE A 59 48.44 -34.23 6.11
CA ILE A 59 49.42 -35.29 5.85
C ILE A 59 48.73 -36.62 6.20
N LEU A 60 48.89 -37.62 5.33
CA LEU A 60 48.47 -38.99 5.61
C LEU A 60 49.75 -39.84 5.73
N SER A 61 49.86 -40.60 6.81
CA SER A 61 51.14 -41.13 7.31
C SER A 61 51.44 -42.57 6.88
N ASP A 62 50.62 -43.17 6.02
CA ASP A 62 50.59 -44.60 5.69
C ASP A 62 51.47 -44.99 4.49
N GLU A 63 51.61 -44.11 3.47
CA GLU A 63 52.45 -44.36 2.28
C GLU A 63 53.55 -43.31 2.05
N GLY A 64 53.77 -42.39 2.98
CA GLY A 64 54.83 -41.35 2.90
C GLY A 64 54.64 -40.27 1.80
N LYS A 65 53.58 -40.35 0.99
CA LYS A 65 53.27 -39.38 -0.07
C LYS A 65 52.33 -38.27 0.43
N MET A 66 52.70 -37.02 0.17
CA MET A 66 51.85 -35.86 0.47
C MET A 66 50.72 -35.71 -0.55
N TYR A 67 49.46 -35.93 -0.14
CA TYR A 67 48.29 -35.70 -0.98
C TYR A 67 47.60 -34.36 -0.65
N GLY A 68 47.34 -33.52 -1.66
CA GLY A 68 46.52 -32.33 -1.50
C GLY A 68 45.01 -32.63 -1.51
N ARG A 69 44.20 -31.69 -1.01
CA ARG A 69 42.72 -31.80 -0.95
C ARG A 69 42.09 -32.33 -2.25
N ASN A 70 42.48 -31.78 -3.40
CA ASN A 70 41.91 -32.13 -4.70
C ASN A 70 42.44 -33.47 -5.25
N GLU A 71 43.47 -34.05 -4.62
CA GLU A 71 43.97 -35.42 -4.88
C GLU A 71 43.28 -36.43 -3.95
N LEU A 72 42.98 -36.05 -2.70
CA LEU A 72 42.14 -36.84 -1.80
C LEU A 72 40.71 -37.00 -2.35
N ILE A 73 40.10 -35.91 -2.86
CA ILE A 73 38.80 -35.96 -3.56
C ILE A 73 38.87 -36.88 -4.79
N ALA A 74 39.94 -36.80 -5.58
CA ALA A 74 40.16 -37.70 -6.73
C ALA A 74 40.30 -39.18 -6.32
N ARG A 75 41.02 -39.47 -5.22
CA ARG A 75 41.15 -40.83 -4.65
C ARG A 75 39.80 -41.35 -4.16
N TYR A 76 39.01 -40.51 -3.49
CA TYR A 76 37.67 -40.87 -2.98
C TYR A 76 36.70 -41.23 -4.12
N ILE A 77 36.62 -40.38 -5.16
CA ILE A 77 35.81 -40.66 -6.36
C ILE A 77 36.22 -42.00 -6.99
N LYS A 78 37.52 -42.24 -7.18
CA LYS A 78 38.02 -43.50 -7.75
C LYS A 78 37.69 -44.71 -6.86
N LEU A 79 37.80 -44.57 -5.53
CA LEU A 79 37.50 -45.63 -4.58
C LEU A 79 36.01 -46.01 -4.57
N ARG A 80 35.12 -45.03 -4.77
CA ARG A 80 33.65 -45.20 -4.65
C ARG A 80 32.92 -45.49 -5.96
N THR A 81 33.49 -45.07 -7.10
CA THR A 81 32.89 -45.28 -8.43
C THR A 81 33.72 -46.17 -9.37
N GLY A 82 34.97 -46.50 -9.00
CA GLY A 82 35.96 -47.10 -9.91
C GLY A 82 36.50 -46.13 -10.99
N LYS A 83 35.66 -45.19 -11.46
CA LYS A 83 35.98 -44.22 -12.50
C LYS A 83 37.06 -43.24 -12.03
N THR A 84 38.18 -43.17 -12.76
CA THR A 84 39.30 -42.29 -12.40
C THR A 84 39.00 -40.84 -12.81
N ARG A 85 39.25 -39.89 -11.90
CA ARG A 85 39.25 -38.45 -12.18
C ARG A 85 40.54 -37.81 -11.68
N THR A 86 41.04 -36.82 -12.41
CA THR A 86 42.33 -36.17 -12.11
C THR A 86 42.16 -34.98 -11.16
N ARG A 87 43.22 -34.67 -10.40
CA ARG A 87 43.36 -33.40 -9.64
C ARG A 87 43.00 -32.17 -10.46
N LYS A 88 43.35 -32.13 -11.75
CA LYS A 88 43.07 -31.02 -12.67
C LYS A 88 41.56 -30.90 -12.95
N GLN A 89 40.88 -32.00 -13.27
CA GLN A 89 39.42 -32.03 -13.44
C GLN A 89 38.70 -31.59 -12.16
N VAL A 90 39.05 -32.17 -11.00
CA VAL A 90 38.50 -31.79 -9.68
C VAL A 90 38.68 -30.29 -9.41
N SER A 91 39.86 -29.73 -9.70
CA SER A 91 40.15 -28.31 -9.50
C SER A 91 39.35 -27.40 -10.43
N SER A 92 39.18 -27.81 -11.70
CA SER A 92 38.36 -27.09 -12.69
C SER A 92 36.89 -27.03 -12.27
N HIS A 93 36.33 -28.17 -11.83
CA HIS A 93 34.93 -28.27 -11.42
C HIS A 93 34.59 -27.38 -10.22
N ILE A 94 35.46 -27.38 -9.20
CA ILE A 94 35.37 -26.46 -8.05
C ILE A 94 35.35 -24.99 -8.50
N GLN A 95 36.17 -24.61 -9.49
CA GLN A 95 36.17 -23.25 -10.04
C GLN A 95 34.91 -22.92 -10.85
N VAL A 96 34.36 -23.89 -11.60
CA VAL A 96 33.08 -23.71 -12.33
C VAL A 96 31.93 -23.49 -11.35
N LEU A 97 31.84 -24.28 -10.28
CA LEU A 97 30.84 -24.13 -9.23
C LEU A 97 30.97 -22.79 -8.50
N ALA A 98 32.19 -22.38 -8.13
CA ALA A 98 32.43 -21.07 -7.52
C ALA A 98 32.03 -19.90 -8.44
N ARG A 99 32.36 -19.99 -9.74
CA ARG A 99 31.97 -18.99 -10.75
C ARG A 99 30.45 -18.97 -11.01
N ARG A 100 29.76 -20.12 -10.94
CA ARG A 100 28.30 -20.20 -11.02
C ARG A 100 27.66 -19.50 -9.82
N LYS A 101 28.04 -19.87 -8.59
CA LYS A 101 27.54 -19.26 -7.34
C LYS A 101 27.81 -17.75 -7.26
N SER A 102 28.97 -17.28 -7.75
CA SER A 102 29.29 -15.86 -7.82
C SER A 102 28.38 -15.08 -8.79
N ARG A 103 28.03 -15.66 -9.95
CA ARG A 103 27.08 -15.04 -10.88
C ARG A 103 25.65 -14.99 -10.33
N GLU A 104 25.21 -16.04 -9.65
CA GLU A 104 23.90 -16.09 -8.96
C GLU A 104 23.79 -15.05 -7.83
N PHE A 105 24.90 -14.73 -7.16
CA PHE A 105 24.93 -13.65 -6.18
C PHE A 105 24.86 -12.26 -6.86
N HIS A 106 25.60 -12.07 -7.95
CA HIS A 106 25.56 -10.83 -8.74
C HIS A 106 24.21 -10.58 -9.43
N SER A 107 23.50 -11.61 -9.90
CA SER A 107 22.16 -11.44 -10.46
C SER A 107 21.18 -10.99 -9.37
N LYS A 108 21.15 -11.67 -8.22
CA LYS A 108 20.29 -11.29 -7.08
C LYS A 108 20.52 -9.85 -6.60
N LEU A 109 21.76 -9.39 -6.55
CA LEU A 109 22.10 -7.99 -6.24
C LEU A 109 21.60 -7.01 -7.32
N LYS A 110 21.72 -7.38 -8.60
CA LYS A 110 21.22 -6.56 -9.73
C LYS A 110 19.69 -6.50 -9.73
N ASP A 111 19.02 -7.61 -9.47
CA ASP A 111 17.55 -7.69 -9.41
C ASP A 111 17.02 -6.85 -8.24
N GLN A 112 17.69 -6.86 -7.09
CA GLN A 112 17.35 -5.97 -5.97
C GLN A 112 17.54 -4.49 -6.34
N ALA A 113 18.67 -4.09 -6.93
CA ALA A 113 18.87 -2.72 -7.37
C ALA A 113 17.86 -2.24 -8.44
N VAL A 114 17.32 -3.16 -9.25
CA VAL A 114 16.20 -2.88 -10.17
C VAL A 114 14.88 -2.72 -9.43
N LYS A 115 14.59 -3.56 -8.42
CA LYS A 115 13.42 -3.39 -7.53
C LYS A 115 13.47 -2.05 -6.79
N ASP A 116 14.61 -1.70 -6.18
CA ASP A 116 14.78 -0.47 -5.40
C ASP A 116 14.58 0.77 -6.28
N LYS A 117 15.09 0.74 -7.52
CA LYS A 117 14.89 1.82 -8.50
C LYS A 117 13.45 1.90 -9.01
N ALA A 118 12.77 0.77 -9.19
CA ALA A 118 11.34 0.74 -9.51
C ALA A 118 10.50 1.28 -8.34
N LEU A 119 10.85 0.94 -7.09
CA LEU A 119 10.21 1.43 -5.87
C LEU A 119 10.35 2.95 -5.74
N GLN A 120 11.54 3.50 -5.92
CA GLN A 120 11.75 4.96 -5.95
C GLN A 120 10.92 5.63 -7.05
N SER A 121 10.79 5.00 -8.22
CA SER A 121 9.94 5.50 -9.29
C SER A 121 8.45 5.48 -8.93
N MET A 122 7.96 4.42 -8.26
CA MET A 122 6.56 4.35 -7.79
C MET A 122 6.27 5.35 -6.67
N ALA A 123 7.17 5.48 -5.68
CA ALA A 123 7.06 6.46 -4.59
C ALA A 123 7.10 7.92 -5.08
N SER A 124 7.65 8.17 -6.28
CA SER A 124 7.63 9.50 -6.93
C SER A 124 6.38 9.81 -7.76
N MET A 125 5.50 8.83 -8.00
CA MET A 125 4.28 9.02 -8.79
C MET A 125 3.09 9.36 -7.91
N SER A 126 2.33 10.39 -8.31
CA SER A 126 1.02 10.69 -7.73
C SER A 126 0.11 9.46 -7.80
N SER A 127 -0.74 9.25 -6.79
CA SER A 127 -1.78 8.21 -6.85
C SER A 127 -2.71 8.37 -8.06
N ALA A 128 -2.87 9.59 -8.59
CA ALA A 128 -3.53 9.82 -9.89
C ALA A 128 -2.73 9.28 -11.09
N GLN A 129 -1.40 9.38 -11.10
CA GLN A 129 -0.56 8.79 -12.15
C GLN A 129 -0.57 7.25 -12.05
N ILE A 130 -0.58 6.70 -10.83
CA ILE A 130 -0.75 5.26 -10.59
C ILE A 130 -2.12 4.78 -11.15
N VAL A 131 -3.19 5.53 -10.88
CA VAL A 131 -4.53 5.25 -11.44
C VAL A 131 -4.55 5.39 -12.98
N SER A 132 -3.82 6.32 -13.60
CA SER A 132 -3.76 6.47 -15.06
C SER A 132 -2.81 5.53 -15.81
N ALA A 133 -1.88 4.84 -15.14
CA ALA A 133 -0.76 4.13 -15.80
C ALA A 133 -1.13 2.88 -16.64
N THR A 134 -2.39 2.44 -16.65
CA THR A 134 -2.84 1.16 -17.26
C THR A 134 -3.03 1.20 -18.78
N ALA A 135 -2.31 2.05 -19.50
CA ALA A 135 -2.44 2.25 -20.95
C ALA A 135 -1.21 1.84 -21.78
N ILE A 136 -0.16 1.26 -21.17
CA ILE A 136 1.10 0.91 -21.86
C ILE A 136 1.35 -0.61 -21.88
N HIS A 137 0.41 -1.36 -22.47
CA HIS A 137 0.78 -2.52 -23.28
C HIS A 137 0.04 -2.43 -24.63
N ASN A 138 0.72 -1.95 -25.67
CA ASN A 138 0.31 -2.06 -27.08
C ASN A 138 1.43 -1.54 -28.00
N LYS A 139 2.51 -2.31 -28.12
CA LYS A 139 3.59 -2.03 -29.09
C LYS A 139 4.28 -3.30 -29.62
N LEU A 140 3.49 -4.24 -30.13
CA LEU A 140 3.93 -5.32 -31.03
C LEU A 140 2.76 -5.64 -31.97
N GLY A 141 2.98 -5.46 -33.28
CA GLY A 141 1.94 -5.06 -34.22
C GLY A 141 0.92 -6.13 -34.64
N LEU A 142 -0.17 -5.66 -35.24
CA LEU A 142 -0.60 -5.99 -36.61
C LEU A 142 -1.52 -4.83 -37.14
N PRO A 143 -1.83 -4.74 -38.45
CA PRO A 143 -2.43 -3.53 -39.03
C PRO A 143 -3.97 -3.56 -39.21
N GLY A 144 -4.61 -2.43 -38.87
CA GLY A 144 -5.59 -1.75 -39.75
C GLY A 144 -7.01 -2.31 -39.91
N ILE A 145 -7.97 -1.69 -39.21
CA ILE A 145 -9.34 -1.46 -39.70
C ILE A 145 -9.73 0.00 -39.39
N PRO A 146 -10.12 0.83 -40.38
CA PRO A 146 -10.56 2.21 -40.12
C PRO A 146 -12.06 2.28 -39.79
N ARG A 147 -12.45 3.26 -38.95
CA ARG A 147 -13.84 3.74 -38.81
C ARG A 147 -13.88 5.27 -38.81
N PRO A 148 -15.01 5.88 -39.22
CA PRO A 148 -15.00 7.21 -39.86
C PRO A 148 -15.03 8.38 -38.88
N ALA A 149 -14.48 9.51 -39.32
CA ALA A 149 -14.68 10.82 -38.70
C ALA A 149 -15.90 11.54 -39.28
N PHE A 150 -16.54 12.38 -38.46
CA PHE A 150 -17.43 13.46 -38.92
C PHE A 150 -16.99 14.79 -38.26
N PRO A 151 -17.19 15.95 -38.91
CA PRO A 151 -16.46 17.17 -38.56
C PRO A 151 -17.20 18.12 -37.62
N GLY A 152 -16.44 18.89 -36.83
CA GLY A 152 -16.87 20.10 -36.15
C GLY A 152 -15.88 21.23 -36.46
N ALA A 153 -16.36 22.42 -36.80
CA ALA A 153 -15.54 23.53 -37.31
C ALA A 153 -14.89 24.37 -36.19
N GLY A 154 -14.16 25.42 -36.60
CA GLY A 154 -13.76 26.52 -35.70
C GLY A 154 -14.97 27.31 -35.14
N VAL A 155 -14.80 28.44 -34.47
CA VAL A 155 -13.82 29.52 -34.73
C VAL A 155 -13.33 30.17 -33.41
N ARG A 156 -12.21 30.91 -33.48
CA ARG A 156 -11.65 31.74 -32.40
C ARG A 156 -12.57 32.92 -32.03
N ALA A 157 -12.60 33.33 -30.76
CA ALA A 157 -12.33 34.72 -30.35
C ALA A 157 -12.30 34.85 -28.80
N SER A 158 -11.48 35.77 -28.30
CA SER A 158 -11.48 36.18 -26.89
C SER A 158 -12.41 37.38 -26.69
N VAL A 159 -13.11 37.46 -25.56
CA VAL A 159 -13.66 38.72 -25.04
C VAL A 159 -13.33 38.83 -23.56
N ILE A 160 -12.74 39.96 -23.17
CA ILE A 160 -12.49 40.32 -21.76
C ILE A 160 -13.69 41.14 -21.29
N VAL A 161 -14.30 40.78 -20.16
CA VAL A 161 -15.33 41.59 -19.51
C VAL A 161 -14.94 41.87 -18.07
N THR A 162 -14.43 43.08 -17.84
CA THR A 162 -14.26 43.65 -16.51
C THR A 162 -15.64 44.02 -15.95
N ILE A 163 -15.99 43.55 -14.76
CA ILE A 163 -17.16 44.05 -14.02
C ILE A 163 -16.69 45.00 -12.93
N ILE A 164 -17.29 46.19 -12.92
CA ILE A 164 -16.94 47.31 -12.05
C ILE A 164 -17.76 47.25 -10.75
N VAL A 165 -17.13 47.62 -9.63
CA VAL A 165 -17.81 47.81 -8.35
C VAL A 165 -18.69 49.06 -8.40
N ILE A 166 -19.99 48.92 -8.10
CA ILE A 166 -20.90 50.05 -7.89
C ILE A 166 -21.55 49.89 -6.51
N SER A 167 -21.20 50.79 -5.59
CA SER A 167 -21.86 50.93 -4.30
C SER A 167 -23.19 51.68 -4.46
N PHE A 168 -24.21 51.29 -3.68
CA PHE A 168 -25.41 52.10 -3.48
C PHE A 168 -25.52 52.54 -2.02
N SER A 169 -25.93 53.78 -1.81
CA SER A 169 -25.94 54.45 -0.51
C SER A 169 -27.36 54.80 -0.06
N SER A 170 -27.61 54.58 1.24
CA SER A 170 -28.55 55.33 2.10
C SER A 170 -30.01 55.49 1.69
N ILE A 171 -30.92 55.04 2.58
CA ILE A 171 -32.06 55.83 3.08
C ILE A 171 -32.41 55.34 4.50
N LYS A 172 -32.71 56.28 5.41
CA LYS A 172 -33.48 56.11 6.66
C LYS A 172 -34.51 57.25 6.68
N PRO A 173 -35.74 57.04 7.15
CA PRO A 173 -36.08 57.18 8.59
C PRO A 173 -36.77 55.91 9.15
N PHE A 174 -37.32 55.81 10.37
CA PHE A 174 -37.72 56.82 11.37
C PHE A 174 -37.46 56.31 12.81
N THR A 175 -37.58 57.20 13.80
CA THR A 175 -37.27 56.96 15.23
C THR A 175 -38.51 56.89 16.13
N GLN A 176 -38.54 56.02 17.15
CA GLN A 176 -39.34 56.28 18.36
C GLN A 176 -38.91 55.50 19.62
N GLN A 177 -38.62 56.26 20.68
CA GLN A 177 -38.46 55.99 22.12
C GLN A 177 -38.58 57.40 22.80
N PRO A 178 -38.81 57.57 24.12
CA PRO A 178 -38.69 56.59 25.22
C PRO A 178 -39.88 56.57 26.21
N TYR A 179 -39.87 55.62 27.16
CA TYR A 179 -40.36 55.83 28.54
C TYR A 179 -39.55 54.99 29.55
N PRO A 180 -38.98 55.59 30.61
CA PRO A 180 -38.33 54.86 31.71
C PRO A 180 -39.28 54.62 32.89
N ILE A 181 -39.07 53.52 33.63
CA ILE A 181 -39.71 53.24 34.93
C ILE A 181 -38.59 52.94 35.95
N GLN A 182 -38.76 53.41 37.19
CA GLN A 182 -37.72 53.37 38.23
C GLN A 182 -37.54 51.96 38.87
N PRO A 183 -36.34 51.67 39.41
CA PRO A 183 -36.13 50.49 40.26
C PRO A 183 -36.69 50.71 41.67
N ALA A 184 -37.30 49.67 42.24
CA ALA A 184 -37.66 49.64 43.65
C ALA A 184 -36.47 49.14 44.49
N VAL A 185 -36.29 49.70 45.69
CA VAL A 185 -35.22 49.31 46.63
C VAL A 185 -35.83 48.46 47.74
N THR A 186 -35.25 47.28 48.00
CA THR A 186 -35.56 46.46 49.18
C THR A 186 -34.29 45.91 49.82
N THR A 187 -34.34 45.75 51.14
CA THR A 187 -33.21 45.49 52.04
C THR A 187 -32.65 44.07 51.96
N ALA A 188 -31.36 43.92 52.29
CA ALA A 188 -30.72 42.62 52.49
C ALA A 188 -30.99 42.07 53.90
N ILE A 189 -31.31 40.78 53.98
CA ILE A 189 -31.24 39.95 55.20
C ILE A 189 -30.58 38.60 54.83
N SER A 190 -29.94 37.99 55.82
CA SER A 190 -29.02 36.85 55.71
C SER A 190 -29.65 35.49 55.31
N SER A 191 -28.78 34.65 54.73
CA SER A 191 -28.75 33.18 54.86
C SER A 191 -30.00 32.35 54.51
N TYR A 192 -30.01 31.83 53.28
CA TYR A 192 -29.81 30.39 53.07
C TYR A 192 -29.16 30.16 51.69
N GLU A 193 -28.32 29.13 51.57
CA GLU A 193 -27.66 28.75 50.31
C GLU A 193 -28.37 27.51 49.74
N PRO A 194 -29.11 27.63 48.62
CA PRO A 194 -29.59 26.46 47.90
C PRO A 194 -28.38 25.75 47.30
N ALA A 195 -28.14 24.50 47.69
CA ALA A 195 -26.98 23.73 47.25
C ALA A 195 -26.83 23.79 45.72
N ALA A 196 -25.64 24.19 45.26
CA ALA A 196 -25.38 24.44 43.85
C ALA A 196 -25.80 23.24 42.99
N ALA A 197 -26.68 23.47 42.02
CA ALA A 197 -27.04 22.46 41.03
C ALA A 197 -25.74 21.96 40.37
N PRO A 198 -25.53 20.64 40.24
CA PRO A 198 -24.30 20.10 39.70
C PRO A 198 -24.08 20.68 38.31
N ALA A 199 -22.93 21.33 38.11
CA ALA A 199 -22.56 21.91 36.82
C ALA A 199 -22.72 20.83 35.73
N PRO A 200 -23.31 21.15 34.56
CA PRO A 200 -23.68 20.14 33.57
C PRO A 200 -22.44 19.37 33.15
N THR A 201 -22.34 18.12 33.63
CA THR A 201 -21.17 17.26 33.42
C THR A 201 -21.03 17.02 31.93
N ALA A 202 -19.94 17.54 31.36
CA ALA A 202 -19.59 17.35 29.95
C ALA A 202 -19.69 15.85 29.60
N PRO A 203 -20.42 15.46 28.54
CA PRO A 203 -20.66 14.05 28.23
C PRO A 203 -19.35 13.25 28.19
N ALA A 204 -19.36 11.99 28.66
CA ALA A 204 -18.14 11.18 28.82
C ALA A 204 -17.27 11.08 27.55
N TRP A 205 -17.89 11.10 26.36
CA TRP A 205 -17.20 11.10 25.06
C TRP A 205 -16.46 12.41 24.72
N GLN A 206 -16.75 13.53 25.38
CA GLN A 206 -16.16 14.82 25.06
C GLN A 206 -14.65 14.83 25.41
N GLY A 207 -13.81 15.05 24.40
CA GLY A 207 -12.35 14.90 24.52
C GLY A 207 -11.83 13.46 24.43
N ARG A 208 -12.71 12.48 24.20
CA ARG A 208 -12.41 11.03 24.06
C ARG A 208 -12.87 10.43 22.73
N SER A 209 -13.84 11.05 22.07
CA SER A 209 -14.30 10.72 20.71
C SER A 209 -14.08 11.91 19.77
N ILE A 210 -14.26 11.68 18.47
CA ILE A 210 -14.38 12.75 17.47
C ILE A 210 -15.72 13.47 17.71
N GLY A 211 -15.65 14.66 18.31
CA GLY A 211 -16.84 15.43 18.65
C GLY A 211 -16.55 16.79 19.27
N THR A 212 -17.38 17.77 18.91
CA THR A 212 -17.46 19.10 19.54
C THR A 212 -18.72 19.20 20.40
N SER A 213 -18.97 20.36 21.00
CA SER A 213 -20.25 20.65 21.67
C SER A 213 -21.44 20.68 20.69
N LYS A 214 -21.21 20.88 19.38
CA LYS A 214 -22.25 20.99 18.36
C LYS A 214 -22.47 19.71 17.55
N LEU A 215 -21.42 18.95 17.25
CA LEU A 215 -21.53 17.76 16.39
C LEU A 215 -20.56 16.67 16.81
N ARG A 216 -21.05 15.43 16.88
CA ARG A 216 -20.29 14.21 17.19
C ARG A 216 -20.32 13.25 16.01
N LEU A 217 -19.19 12.63 15.68
CA LEU A 217 -19.15 11.46 14.81
C LEU A 217 -19.57 10.23 15.62
N VAL A 218 -20.50 9.44 15.09
CA VAL A 218 -21.10 8.27 15.75
C VAL A 218 -20.71 6.97 15.05
N GLU A 219 -20.65 6.98 13.72
CA GLU A 219 -20.08 5.88 12.93
C GLU A 219 -19.35 6.45 11.71
N PHE A 220 -18.24 5.83 11.32
CA PHE A 220 -17.67 5.96 9.98
C PHE A 220 -17.25 4.56 9.50
N SER A 221 -17.71 4.14 8.33
CA SER A 221 -17.26 2.88 7.72
C SER A 221 -17.06 3.05 6.21
N ALA A 222 -15.93 2.57 5.69
CA ALA A 222 -15.69 2.44 4.26
C ALA A 222 -15.51 0.96 3.93
N PHE A 223 -16.26 0.47 2.96
CA PHE A 223 -16.50 -0.96 2.80
C PHE A 223 -16.67 -1.40 1.34
N LEU A 224 -16.46 -2.70 1.13
CA LEU A 224 -16.83 -3.42 -0.07
C LEU A 224 -17.94 -4.41 0.31
N GLU A 225 -19.06 -4.33 -0.39
CA GLU A 225 -20.08 -5.37 -0.37
C GLU A 225 -20.00 -6.21 -1.64
N GLN A 226 -20.07 -7.54 -1.48
CA GLN A 226 -20.15 -8.49 -2.59
C GLN A 226 -21.40 -9.31 -2.43
N GLN A 227 -22.25 -9.31 -3.45
CA GLN A 227 -23.38 -10.22 -3.52
C GLN A 227 -22.86 -11.65 -3.74
N ARG A 228 -23.20 -12.58 -2.83
CA ARG A 228 -22.92 -14.01 -3.01
C ARG A 228 -24.13 -14.75 -3.55
N ASP A 229 -25.30 -14.47 -2.99
CA ASP A 229 -26.58 -15.08 -3.36
C ASP A 229 -27.64 -13.99 -3.58
N GLN A 230 -28.84 -14.36 -4.00
CA GLN A 230 -29.93 -13.40 -4.21
C GLN A 230 -30.30 -12.62 -2.94
N ASP A 231 -30.14 -13.25 -1.76
CA ASP A 231 -30.42 -12.67 -0.44
C ASP A 231 -29.16 -12.49 0.45
N SER A 232 -27.95 -12.79 -0.05
CA SER A 232 -26.73 -12.80 0.77
C SER A 232 -25.63 -11.84 0.28
N TYR A 233 -25.14 -10.99 1.19
CA TYR A 233 -24.08 -10.02 0.94
C TYR A 233 -22.93 -10.19 1.94
N ASN A 234 -21.71 -10.38 1.45
CA ASN A 234 -20.50 -10.22 2.24
C ASN A 234 -20.22 -8.73 2.40
N LYS A 235 -20.02 -8.21 3.62
CA LYS A 235 -19.54 -6.84 3.85
C LYS A 235 -18.13 -6.85 4.45
N HIS A 236 -17.14 -6.48 3.64
CA HIS A 236 -15.75 -6.27 4.07
C HIS A 236 -15.55 -4.81 4.49
N LEU A 237 -14.96 -4.56 5.65
CA LEU A 237 -14.68 -3.21 6.15
C LEU A 237 -13.21 -2.86 5.89
N PHE A 238 -12.94 -1.93 4.98
CA PHE A 238 -11.58 -1.40 4.76
C PHE A 238 -11.12 -0.58 5.97
N VAL A 239 -12.01 0.30 6.47
CA VAL A 239 -11.83 1.04 7.72
C VAL A 239 -13.16 1.17 8.45
N HIS A 240 -13.11 1.18 9.78
CA HIS A 240 -14.28 1.37 10.63
C HIS A 240 -13.93 2.15 11.90
N ILE A 241 -14.80 3.11 12.25
CA ILE A 241 -14.95 3.74 13.56
C ILE A 241 -16.39 3.44 13.98
N GLY A 242 -16.55 2.66 15.04
CA GLY A 242 -17.85 2.22 15.55
C GLY A 242 -18.36 3.05 16.73
N GLN A 243 -19.58 2.73 17.17
CA GLN A 243 -20.20 3.36 18.34
C GLN A 243 -19.58 2.87 19.65
N THR A 244 -18.50 3.51 20.10
CA THR A 244 -17.86 3.22 21.40
C THR A 244 -18.57 3.93 22.56
N ASN A 245 -19.00 3.15 23.55
CA ASN A 245 -19.56 3.66 24.81
C ASN A 245 -18.44 4.18 25.72
N HIS A 246 -17.98 5.40 25.46
CA HIS A 246 -16.92 6.03 26.25
C HIS A 246 -17.32 6.24 27.71
N SER A 247 -16.43 5.85 28.61
CA SER A 247 -16.52 6.08 30.05
C SER A 247 -15.68 7.29 30.47
N TYR A 248 -15.99 7.88 31.63
CA TYR A 248 -15.14 8.90 32.25
C TYR A 248 -13.77 8.34 32.69
N SER A 249 -13.64 7.02 32.84
CA SER A 249 -12.38 6.32 33.12
C SER A 249 -11.41 6.27 31.93
N ASP A 250 -11.92 6.47 30.71
CA ASP A 250 -11.12 6.28 29.51
C ASP A 250 -10.12 7.44 29.35
N ALA A 251 -9.00 7.18 28.67
CA ALA A 251 -8.01 8.21 28.38
C ALA A 251 -8.59 9.34 27.51
N LEU A 252 -8.05 10.54 27.68
CA LEU A 252 -8.28 11.65 26.75
C LEU A 252 -7.50 11.41 25.46
N LEU A 253 -8.01 11.91 24.33
CA LEU A 253 -7.31 11.86 23.05
C LEU A 253 -5.98 12.62 23.12
N GLU A 254 -4.91 11.96 22.69
CA GLU A 254 -3.56 12.52 22.55
C GLU A 254 -3.55 13.71 21.57
N SER A 255 -2.64 14.66 21.76
CA SER A 255 -2.46 15.81 20.87
C SER A 255 -1.37 15.57 19.82
N VAL A 256 -1.59 16.09 18.61
CA VAL A 256 -0.57 16.18 17.55
C VAL A 256 -0.53 17.61 17.02
N ASP A 257 0.67 18.17 16.89
CA ASP A 257 0.88 19.48 16.29
C ASP A 257 0.56 19.44 14.79
N ILE A 258 -0.45 20.21 14.40
CA ILE A 258 -0.94 20.32 13.02
C ILE A 258 0.14 20.76 12.01
N ARG A 259 1.22 21.41 12.47
CA ARG A 259 2.37 21.75 11.60
C ARG A 259 3.04 20.52 10.99
N GLN A 260 2.98 19.38 11.68
CA GLN A 260 3.61 18.12 11.25
C GLN A 260 2.91 17.45 10.05
N ILE A 261 1.71 17.92 9.67
CA ILE A 261 0.90 17.32 8.59
C ILE A 261 0.48 18.31 7.49
N TYR A 262 0.92 19.58 7.52
CA TYR A 262 0.48 20.56 6.51
C TYR A 262 0.91 20.20 5.08
N ASP A 263 2.04 19.51 4.90
CA ASP A 263 2.51 19.00 3.61
C ASP A 263 1.62 17.88 3.05
N LYS A 264 0.95 17.12 3.92
CA LYS A 264 0.07 16.00 3.57
C LYS A 264 -1.31 16.43 3.09
N PHE A 265 -1.68 17.69 3.24
CA PHE A 265 -3.04 18.20 2.98
C PHE A 265 -3.04 19.49 2.13
N PRO A 266 -4.18 19.89 1.54
CA PRO A 266 -4.26 21.10 0.72
C PRO A 266 -3.89 22.37 1.51
N GLU A 267 -2.92 23.14 0.99
CA GLU A 267 -2.55 24.47 1.51
C GLU A 267 -3.38 25.62 0.90
N LYS A 268 -4.06 25.37 -0.22
CA LYS A 268 -4.86 26.36 -0.95
C LYS A 268 -6.17 26.71 -0.22
N LYS A 269 -6.93 27.65 -0.78
CA LYS A 269 -8.25 28.06 -0.25
C LYS A 269 -9.15 26.84 -0.03
N GLY A 270 -9.77 26.75 1.16
CA GLY A 270 -10.55 25.58 1.60
C GLY A 270 -9.71 24.40 2.11
N GLY A 271 -8.41 24.62 2.34
CA GLY A 271 -7.43 23.66 2.84
C GLY A 271 -7.20 23.71 4.35
N LEU A 272 -6.49 22.71 4.89
CA LEU A 272 -6.39 22.44 6.33
C LEU A 272 -5.88 23.64 7.14
N LYS A 273 -4.88 24.35 6.62
CA LYS A 273 -4.25 25.53 7.24
C LYS A 273 -5.17 26.75 7.32
N GLU A 274 -6.02 26.97 6.30
CA GLU A 274 -7.02 28.04 6.34
C GLU A 274 -8.18 27.66 7.28
N LEU A 275 -8.64 26.41 7.23
CA LEU A 275 -9.72 25.92 8.08
C LEU A 275 -9.34 26.01 9.56
N TYR A 276 -8.16 25.52 9.97
CA TYR A 276 -7.70 25.62 11.35
C TYR A 276 -7.45 27.08 11.79
N GLY A 277 -7.04 27.95 10.86
CA GLY A 277 -6.89 29.38 11.08
C GLY A 277 -8.22 30.11 11.35
N LYS A 278 -9.33 29.65 10.76
CA LYS A 278 -10.69 30.12 11.07
C LYS A 278 -11.24 29.49 12.35
N GLY A 279 -10.95 28.22 12.57
CA GLY A 279 -11.42 27.45 13.72
C GLY A 279 -12.91 27.08 13.65
N PRO A 280 -13.52 26.73 14.79
CA PRO A 280 -12.90 26.64 16.12
C PRO A 280 -11.94 25.44 16.21
N GLN A 281 -10.80 25.59 16.90
CA GLN A 281 -9.69 24.62 16.84
C GLN A 281 -10.04 23.26 17.45
N ASN A 282 -11.00 23.21 18.38
CA ASN A 282 -11.49 21.96 18.97
C ASN A 282 -12.28 21.07 17.99
N SER A 283 -12.63 21.56 16.79
CA SER A 283 -13.24 20.76 15.72
C SER A 283 -12.25 19.87 14.97
N PHE A 284 -10.94 19.97 15.23
CA PHE A 284 -9.90 19.39 14.36
C PHE A 284 -9.26 18.13 14.95
N PHE A 285 -9.28 17.06 14.17
CA PHE A 285 -8.80 15.72 14.55
C PHE A 285 -7.91 15.13 13.45
N LEU A 286 -6.95 14.30 13.86
CA LEU A 286 -6.15 13.45 12.98
C LEU A 286 -6.51 11.99 13.28
N ILE A 287 -6.80 11.22 12.23
CA ILE A 287 -7.14 9.80 12.33
C ILE A 287 -6.08 9.03 11.56
N LYS A 288 -5.34 8.17 12.24
CA LYS A 288 -4.47 7.18 11.60
C LYS A 288 -5.26 5.88 11.45
N PHE A 289 -5.43 5.43 10.21
CA PHE A 289 -6.07 4.17 9.88
C PHE A 289 -5.05 3.11 9.49
N TRP A 290 -5.27 1.87 9.96
CA TRP A 290 -4.68 0.66 9.39
C TRP A 290 -5.77 -0.06 8.60
N ALA A 291 -5.77 0.16 7.29
CA ALA A 291 -6.80 -0.32 6.40
C ALA A 291 -6.66 -1.83 6.13
N ASP A 292 -7.77 -2.57 6.22
CA ASP A 292 -7.78 -3.99 5.92
C ASP A 292 -8.03 -4.24 4.43
N LEU A 293 -7.01 -4.73 3.73
CA LEU A 293 -7.06 -5.09 2.30
C LEU A 293 -7.22 -6.61 2.07
N ASN A 294 -7.40 -7.42 3.12
CA ASN A 294 -7.41 -8.89 3.07
C ASN A 294 -8.76 -9.49 2.63
N CYS A 295 -9.55 -8.74 1.86
CA CYS A 295 -10.71 -9.28 1.15
C CYS A 295 -10.30 -10.13 -0.05
N ASN A 296 -11.19 -11.00 -0.55
CA ASN A 296 -11.12 -11.41 -1.95
C ASN A 296 -11.74 -10.30 -2.81
N ILE A 297 -11.06 -9.87 -3.87
CA ILE A 297 -11.66 -8.98 -4.89
C ILE A 297 -11.62 -9.78 -6.17
N GLN A 298 -12.78 -10.31 -6.53
CA GLN A 298 -13.04 -10.84 -7.85
C GLN A 298 -13.67 -9.68 -8.64
N ASP A 299 -13.26 -9.46 -9.89
CA ASP A 299 -13.74 -8.36 -10.74
C ASP A 299 -15.16 -8.62 -11.28
N ASP A 300 -16.00 -9.29 -10.47
CA ASP A 300 -17.37 -9.67 -10.79
C ASP A 300 -18.33 -8.48 -10.67
N THR A 301 -19.37 -8.50 -11.51
CA THR A 301 -20.38 -7.44 -11.69
C THR A 301 -21.34 -7.23 -10.50
N GLY A 302 -21.01 -7.78 -9.33
CA GLY A 302 -21.77 -7.68 -8.07
C GLY A 302 -21.03 -6.99 -6.90
N SER A 303 -19.89 -6.34 -7.16
CA SER A 303 -19.10 -5.61 -6.15
C SER A 303 -19.55 -4.15 -5.98
N PHE A 304 -19.94 -3.75 -4.76
CA PHE A 304 -20.33 -2.39 -4.39
C PHE A 304 -19.36 -1.76 -3.38
N TYR A 305 -18.73 -0.64 -3.75
CA TYR A 305 -17.82 0.12 -2.89
C TYR A 305 -18.55 1.31 -2.26
N GLY A 306 -18.72 1.30 -0.94
CA GLY A 306 -19.52 2.27 -0.20
C GLY A 306 -18.82 2.91 0.99
N VAL A 307 -19.29 4.10 1.35
CA VAL A 307 -19.02 4.77 2.62
C VAL A 307 -20.34 4.99 3.35
N THR A 308 -20.36 4.74 4.65
CA THR A 308 -21.43 5.17 5.56
C THR A 308 -20.84 6.06 6.63
N SER A 309 -21.53 7.15 6.98
CA SER A 309 -21.18 7.94 8.16
C SER A 309 -22.44 8.44 8.88
N GLN A 310 -22.38 8.40 10.21
CA GLN A 310 -23.44 8.86 11.10
C GLN A 310 -22.91 9.96 12.01
N TYR A 311 -23.67 11.05 12.15
CA TYR A 311 -23.38 12.16 13.05
C TYR A 311 -24.57 12.44 13.96
N GLU A 312 -24.30 13.11 15.08
CA GLU A 312 -25.27 13.43 16.13
C GLU A 312 -25.04 14.86 16.65
N SER A 313 -26.14 15.59 16.87
CA SER A 313 -26.15 16.95 17.42
C SER A 313 -27.29 17.14 18.44
N SER A 314 -27.13 18.12 19.33
CA SER A 314 -28.19 18.69 20.15
C SER A 314 -29.01 19.77 19.44
N GLU A 315 -28.52 20.28 18.31
CA GLU A 315 -29.10 21.39 17.55
C GLU A 315 -29.63 20.91 16.19
N ASN A 316 -30.76 21.48 15.76
CA ASN A 316 -31.28 21.25 14.41
C ASN A 316 -30.56 22.18 13.43
N MET A 317 -29.80 21.62 12.50
CA MET A 317 -29.10 22.37 11.45
C MET A 317 -29.06 21.55 10.16
N THR A 318 -28.79 22.20 9.02
CA THR A 318 -28.40 21.48 7.80
C THR A 318 -26.88 21.38 7.75
N ILE A 319 -26.34 20.19 7.52
CA ILE A 319 -24.87 19.98 7.44
C ILE A 319 -24.43 19.71 6.00
N THR A 320 -23.22 20.14 5.67
CA THR A 320 -22.54 19.85 4.42
C THR A 320 -21.25 19.10 4.70
N CYS A 321 -21.13 17.88 4.18
CA CYS A 321 -19.98 16.99 4.33
C CYS A 321 -19.13 17.02 3.06
N SER A 322 -17.95 17.61 3.12
CA SER A 322 -16.93 17.61 2.06
C SER A 322 -15.91 16.51 2.32
N THR A 323 -15.81 15.53 1.42
CA THR A 323 -14.78 14.48 1.41
C THR A 323 -13.76 14.80 0.32
N LYS A 324 -12.57 15.28 0.70
CA LYS A 324 -11.48 15.65 -0.20
C LYS A 324 -10.40 14.57 -0.21
N VAL A 325 -10.23 13.88 -1.34
CA VAL A 325 -9.15 12.89 -1.52
C VAL A 325 -7.92 13.59 -2.08
N CYS A 326 -6.77 13.35 -1.47
CA CYS A 326 -5.55 14.10 -1.66
C CYS A 326 -4.35 13.21 -1.99
N SER A 327 -3.44 13.74 -2.80
CA SER A 327 -2.23 13.09 -3.30
C SER A 327 -1.08 14.09 -3.27
N PHE A 328 -0.01 13.82 -2.50
CA PHE A 328 1.14 14.72 -2.34
C PHE A 328 0.71 16.16 -1.99
N GLY A 329 -0.13 16.30 -0.95
CA GLY A 329 -0.68 17.58 -0.49
C GLY A 329 -1.72 18.24 -1.41
N LYS A 330 -2.07 17.63 -2.55
CA LYS A 330 -2.97 18.23 -3.55
C LYS A 330 -4.30 17.47 -3.61
N GLN A 331 -5.40 18.20 -3.54
CA GLN A 331 -6.74 17.68 -3.79
C GLN A 331 -6.84 17.13 -5.22
N VAL A 332 -7.26 15.87 -5.35
CA VAL A 332 -7.46 15.18 -6.64
C VAL A 332 -8.95 15.11 -6.98
N VAL A 333 -9.79 14.80 -6.00
CA VAL A 333 -11.25 14.75 -6.13
C VAL A 333 -11.90 15.19 -4.82
N GLU A 334 -13.05 15.84 -4.91
CA GLU A 334 -13.88 16.24 -3.77
C GLU A 334 -15.31 15.77 -4.02
N LYS A 335 -15.91 15.13 -3.01
CA LYS A 335 -17.34 14.80 -2.98
C LYS A 335 -18.01 15.66 -1.91
N VAL A 336 -19.10 16.34 -2.27
CA VAL A 336 -19.85 17.18 -1.34
C VAL A 336 -21.27 16.64 -1.22
N GLU A 337 -21.67 16.30 0.00
CA GLU A 337 -22.99 15.76 0.33
C GLU A 337 -23.66 16.68 1.35
N THR A 338 -24.98 16.83 1.29
CA THR A 338 -25.74 17.74 2.19
C THR A 338 -26.84 16.94 2.87
N GLU A 339 -26.79 16.89 4.20
CA GLU A 339 -27.69 16.10 5.03
C GLU A 339 -28.55 16.98 5.93
N TYR A 340 -29.76 16.50 6.17
CA TYR A 340 -30.77 17.16 6.99
C TYR A 340 -31.00 16.36 8.28
N ALA A 341 -31.21 17.08 9.37
CA ALA A 341 -31.41 16.48 10.69
C ALA A 341 -32.66 15.59 10.75
N ARG A 342 -32.53 14.41 11.36
CA ARG A 342 -33.66 13.56 11.76
C ARG A 342 -33.72 13.49 13.28
N PHE A 343 -34.86 13.77 13.88
CA PHE A 343 -34.98 13.76 15.34
C PHE A 343 -35.25 12.34 15.84
N GLU A 344 -34.27 11.75 16.52
CA GLU A 344 -34.30 10.37 17.03
C GLU A 344 -33.78 10.37 18.47
N ASN A 345 -34.48 9.69 19.39
CA ASN A 345 -34.07 9.51 20.80
C ASN A 345 -33.65 10.81 21.53
N GLY A 346 -34.31 11.93 21.22
CA GLY A 346 -34.02 13.24 21.84
C GLY A 346 -32.83 13.99 21.23
N ARG A 347 -32.28 13.53 20.11
CA ARG A 347 -31.12 14.14 19.41
C ARG A 347 -31.37 14.27 17.91
N PHE A 348 -30.59 15.12 17.26
CA PHE A 348 -30.61 15.30 15.81
C PHE A 348 -29.53 14.41 15.17
N VAL A 349 -29.96 13.44 14.38
CA VAL A 349 -29.12 12.41 13.75
C VAL A 349 -29.05 12.66 12.24
N TYR A 350 -27.85 12.48 11.68
CA TYR A 350 -27.54 12.61 10.26
C TYR A 350 -26.95 11.28 9.79
N ARG A 351 -27.38 10.73 8.64
CA ARG A 351 -26.93 9.42 8.14
C ARG A 351 -26.67 9.41 6.64
N ILE A 352 -25.43 9.68 6.25
CA ILE A 352 -24.94 9.38 4.89
C ILE A 352 -24.82 7.85 4.81
N SER A 353 -25.78 7.19 4.17
CA SER A 353 -25.90 5.73 4.14
C SER A 353 -25.59 5.17 2.75
N ARG A 354 -24.68 4.18 2.66
CA ARG A 354 -24.33 3.52 1.38
C ARG A 354 -23.91 4.52 0.28
N SER A 355 -23.20 5.57 0.65
CA SER A 355 -22.73 6.57 -0.29
C SER A 355 -21.65 5.96 -1.20
N PRO A 356 -21.83 5.92 -2.53
CA PRO A 356 -20.91 5.21 -3.42
C PRO A 356 -19.54 5.91 -3.47
N MET A 357 -18.46 5.13 -3.44
CA MET A 357 -17.12 5.61 -3.73
C MET A 357 -17.02 6.07 -5.19
N CYS A 358 -16.20 7.08 -5.45
CA CYS A 358 -15.91 7.49 -6.83
C CYS A 358 -14.96 6.49 -7.51
N GLU A 359 -15.02 6.41 -8.85
CA GLU A 359 -14.21 5.50 -9.67
C GLU A 359 -12.70 5.59 -9.35
N TYR A 360 -12.20 6.81 -9.08
CA TYR A 360 -10.83 7.05 -8.63
C TYR A 360 -10.46 6.25 -7.37
N MET A 361 -11.34 6.23 -6.36
CA MET A 361 -11.10 5.51 -5.10
C MET A 361 -11.14 4.00 -5.30
N ILE A 362 -12.05 3.51 -6.15
CA ILE A 362 -12.15 2.08 -6.48
C ILE A 362 -10.89 1.64 -7.23
N ASN A 363 -10.51 2.34 -8.30
CA ASN A 363 -9.28 2.08 -9.05
C ASN A 363 -8.01 2.18 -8.17
N PHE A 364 -7.99 3.09 -7.20
CA PHE A 364 -6.89 3.17 -6.22
C PHE A 364 -6.82 1.94 -5.32
N ILE A 365 -7.96 1.48 -4.75
CA ILE A 365 -8.01 0.27 -3.90
C ILE A 365 -7.59 -0.97 -4.70
N HIS A 366 -8.10 -1.16 -5.93
CA HIS A 366 -7.69 -2.28 -6.80
C HIS A 366 -6.18 -2.25 -7.04
N LYS A 367 -5.60 -1.11 -7.43
CA LYS A 367 -4.16 -1.01 -7.73
C LYS A 367 -3.26 -1.14 -6.52
N LEU A 368 -3.66 -0.57 -5.38
CA LEU A 368 -2.94 -0.69 -4.11
C LEU A 368 -2.84 -2.16 -3.69
N LYS A 369 -3.94 -2.92 -3.78
CA LYS A 369 -3.98 -4.34 -3.43
C LYS A 369 -3.15 -5.23 -4.35
N HIS A 370 -3.00 -4.86 -5.62
CA HIS A 370 -2.17 -5.61 -6.58
C HIS A 370 -0.65 -5.41 -6.40
N LEU A 371 -0.20 -4.57 -5.45
CA LEU A 371 1.22 -4.46 -5.11
C LEU A 371 1.68 -5.74 -4.37
N PRO A 372 2.87 -6.29 -4.69
CA PRO A 372 3.28 -7.61 -4.20
C PRO A 372 3.69 -7.65 -2.73
N GLU A 373 4.03 -6.51 -2.11
CA GLU A 373 4.61 -6.45 -0.77
C GLU A 373 4.02 -5.28 0.04
N LYS A 374 3.64 -5.49 1.31
CA LYS A 374 2.93 -4.48 2.13
C LYS A 374 3.68 -3.14 2.26
N TYR A 375 5.02 -3.13 2.25
CA TYR A 375 5.78 -1.87 2.30
C TYR A 375 5.59 -1.01 1.05
N MET A 376 5.34 -1.61 -0.13
CA MET A 376 5.01 -0.86 -1.35
C MET A 376 3.66 -0.17 -1.20
N MET A 377 2.68 -0.87 -0.61
CA MET A 377 1.37 -0.30 -0.30
C MET A 377 1.51 0.89 0.67
N ASN A 378 2.27 0.73 1.76
CA ASN A 378 2.50 1.81 2.72
C ASN A 378 3.24 3.01 2.10
N SER A 379 4.22 2.78 1.21
CA SER A 379 4.91 3.87 0.49
C SER A 379 3.99 4.65 -0.46
N VAL A 380 2.98 4.00 -1.05
CA VAL A 380 1.92 4.68 -1.82
C VAL A 380 0.93 5.41 -0.89
N LEU A 381 0.62 4.83 0.27
CA LEU A 381 -0.29 5.44 1.26
C LEU A 381 0.33 6.65 1.99
N GLU A 382 1.65 6.72 2.16
CA GLU A 382 2.37 7.83 2.82
C GLU A 382 2.00 9.21 2.24
N ASN A 383 1.71 9.26 0.94
CA ASN A 383 1.35 10.46 0.21
C ASN A 383 -0.13 10.51 -0.21
N PHE A 384 -0.95 9.58 0.30
CA PHE A 384 -2.40 9.51 0.09
C PHE A 384 -3.14 9.86 1.38
N THR A 385 -3.98 10.89 1.33
CA THR A 385 -4.75 11.34 2.50
C THR A 385 -6.18 11.70 2.13
N ILE A 386 -7.06 11.73 3.13
CA ILE A 386 -8.44 12.18 2.97
C ILE A 386 -8.72 13.25 4.03
N LEU A 387 -9.25 14.39 3.60
CA LEU A 387 -9.70 15.46 4.50
C LEU A 387 -11.23 15.50 4.48
N LEU A 388 -11.85 15.08 5.58
CA LEU A 388 -13.29 15.17 5.80
C LEU A 388 -13.58 16.49 6.53
N VAL A 389 -14.46 17.32 5.96
CA VAL A 389 -14.85 18.60 6.57
C VAL A 389 -16.37 18.64 6.63
N VAL A 390 -16.93 18.78 7.83
CA VAL A 390 -18.37 18.95 8.05
C VAL A 390 -18.62 20.38 8.48
N THR A 391 -19.39 21.12 7.68
CA THR A 391 -19.79 22.49 7.98
C THR A 391 -21.29 22.60 8.22
N ASN A 392 -21.71 23.60 8.99
CA ASN A 392 -23.09 24.07 8.99
C ASN A 392 -23.35 24.80 7.67
N ARG A 393 -24.40 24.42 6.93
CA ARG A 393 -24.71 24.96 5.60
C ARG A 393 -25.03 26.45 5.62
N ASP A 394 -25.69 26.91 6.67
CA ASP A 394 -26.29 28.23 6.76
C ASP A 394 -25.31 29.26 7.37
N THR A 395 -24.51 28.84 8.37
CA THR A 395 -23.50 29.70 9.01
C THR A 395 -22.09 29.56 8.41
N GLN A 396 -21.83 28.52 7.61
CA GLN A 396 -20.51 28.14 7.09
C GLN A 396 -19.45 27.84 8.19
N GLU A 397 -19.89 27.60 9.43
CA GLU A 397 -19.05 27.20 10.56
C GLU A 397 -18.51 25.77 10.39
N THR A 398 -17.26 25.51 10.80
CA THR A 398 -16.65 24.17 10.78
C THR A 398 -17.02 23.38 12.04
N LEU A 399 -17.93 22.42 11.89
CA LEU A 399 -18.46 21.58 12.98
C LEU A 399 -17.50 20.44 13.35
N LEU A 400 -16.89 19.82 12.33
CA LEU A 400 -15.84 18.80 12.45
C LEU A 400 -14.88 18.89 11.25
N CYS A 401 -13.60 18.62 11.50
CA CYS A 401 -12.57 18.49 10.49
C CYS A 401 -11.67 17.31 10.85
N MET A 402 -11.62 16.28 10.00
CA MET A 402 -10.92 15.03 10.24
C MET A 402 -9.89 14.80 9.12
N ALA A 403 -8.62 14.99 9.46
CA ALA A 403 -7.48 14.64 8.64
C ALA A 403 -7.23 13.13 8.74
N CYS A 404 -7.31 12.39 7.65
CA CYS A 404 -7.14 10.93 7.63
C CYS A 404 -5.83 10.55 6.93
N VAL A 405 -4.99 9.77 7.60
CA VAL A 405 -3.74 9.18 7.10
C VAL A 405 -3.80 7.66 7.22
N PHE A 406 -3.09 6.93 6.35
CA PHE A 406 -3.34 5.51 6.12
C PHE A 406 -2.05 4.66 6.10
N GLU A 407 -2.14 3.46 6.66
CA GLU A 407 -1.23 2.33 6.49
C GLU A 407 -2.06 1.07 6.17
N VAL A 408 -1.45 -0.01 5.68
CA VAL A 408 -2.11 -1.31 5.53
C VAL A 408 -2.01 -2.12 6.82
N SER A 409 -3.10 -2.78 7.20
CA SER A 409 -3.17 -3.55 8.44
C SER A 409 -2.30 -4.81 8.43
N ASN A 410 -1.82 -5.16 9.62
CA ASN A 410 -1.30 -6.49 9.95
C ASN A 410 -2.47 -7.45 10.20
N SER A 411 -3.09 -7.85 9.08
CA SER A 411 -3.93 -9.02 8.71
C SER A 411 -4.48 -10.00 9.78
N GLU A 412 -3.83 -10.18 10.92
CA GLU A 412 -4.36 -10.88 12.09
C GLU A 412 -5.43 -10.06 12.83
N HIS A 413 -5.40 -8.72 12.72
CA HIS A 413 -6.17 -7.80 13.57
C HIS A 413 -7.32 -7.04 12.87
N GLY A 414 -7.61 -7.34 11.59
CA GLY A 414 -8.61 -6.61 10.80
C GLY A 414 -8.29 -5.12 10.63
N ALA A 415 -9.30 -4.28 10.43
CA ALA A 415 -9.11 -2.83 10.32
C ALA A 415 -8.97 -2.17 11.70
N GLN A 416 -7.96 -1.31 11.88
CA GLN A 416 -7.71 -0.57 13.13
C GLN A 416 -7.63 0.94 12.88
N HIS A 417 -7.77 1.73 13.94
CA HIS A 417 -7.57 3.19 13.89
C HIS A 417 -7.05 3.74 15.22
N HIS A 418 -6.41 4.92 15.17
CA HIS A 418 -6.07 5.74 16.33
C HIS A 418 -6.44 7.19 16.06
N ILE A 419 -6.88 7.91 17.09
CA ILE A 419 -7.45 9.26 16.97
C ILE A 419 -6.62 10.23 17.82
N TYR A 420 -6.25 11.36 17.22
CA TYR A 420 -5.54 12.46 17.85
C TYR A 420 -6.33 13.75 17.72
N ARG A 421 -6.19 14.66 18.67
CA ARG A 421 -6.65 16.05 18.56
C ARG A 421 -5.56 16.89 17.90
N LEU A 422 -5.93 17.68 16.90
CA LEU A 422 -5.00 18.60 16.27
C LEU A 422 -4.88 19.87 17.11
N VAL A 423 -3.64 20.20 17.48
CA VAL A 423 -3.28 21.39 18.23
C VAL A 423 -2.24 22.21 17.45
N LYS A 424 -1.89 23.39 17.95
CA LYS A 424 -0.80 24.22 17.43
C LYS A 424 -0.10 24.87 18.61
N GLU A 425 0.96 24.22 19.07
CA GLU A 425 1.77 24.60 20.25
C GLU A 425 2.92 25.56 19.88
#